data_AF-A0A821FGU5-F1
#
_entry.id   AF-A0A821FGU5-F1
#
_cell.length_a   1.000
_cell.length_b   1.000
_cell.length_c   1.000
_cell.angle_alpha   90.00
_cell.angle_beta   90.00
_cell.angle_gamma   90.00
#
_symmetry.space_group_name_H-M   'P 1'
#
loop_
_entity.id
_entity.type
_entity.pdbx_description
1 polymer ?
#
loop_
_entity_poly.entity_id
_entity_poly.type
_entity_poly.pdbx_seq_one_letter_code
_entity_poly.pdbx_strand_id
1 'polypeptide(L)'
;LVQYLVYVIFYQRFIEDSILNFIDLCSVSNISVFILTDDQYGYYIHGLSPHGTTDVNMKEMIMNLERESNQMSGTRGLQAKSDEQTFIVQFTGHFRSQYNVLIGNYQRQNSRRVQKRTDEKDAELLMRAYQSINEFLCAFITRSLPNDQYTIQRRRFLGKLLNYDFQTSALIGMAEEALESRFFIDDEKNFTAALFTGHENSLFVWNMATFLFIDYFAFNYVLAAIITYLLNLIAVKIRLSFGRRNLSRKTLIPKNFLI
;
A
#
# COMPACT_ATOMS: atom_id res chain seq x y z
N LEU A 1 -12.08 14.03 23.28
CA LEU A 1 -10.61 14.19 23.40
C LEU A 1 -9.99 13.08 24.24
N VAL A 2 -10.35 12.91 25.51
CA VAL A 2 -9.80 11.83 26.37
C VAL A 2 -9.98 10.43 25.77
N GLN A 3 -11.19 10.09 25.32
CA GLN A 3 -11.47 8.82 24.64
C GLN A 3 -10.57 8.61 23.40
N TYR A 4 -10.34 9.66 22.60
CA TYR A 4 -9.50 9.60 21.42
C TYR A 4 -8.02 9.39 21.78
N LEU A 5 -7.52 10.12 22.78
CA LEU A 5 -6.15 9.94 23.27
C LEU A 5 -5.92 8.54 23.84
N VAL A 6 -6.90 8.00 24.58
CA VAL A 6 -6.82 6.63 25.10
C VAL A 6 -6.78 5.62 23.95
N TYR A 7 -7.62 5.81 22.92
CA TYR A 7 -7.62 4.96 21.75
C TYR A 7 -6.26 4.99 21.00
N VAL A 8 -5.73 6.17 20.69
CA VAL A 8 -4.49 6.31 19.93
C VAL A 8 -3.26 5.86 20.74
N ILE A 9 -3.17 6.24 22.01
CA ILE A 9 -1.98 5.97 22.83
C ILE A 9 -1.97 4.53 23.33
N PHE A 10 -3.12 3.99 23.73
CA PHE A 10 -3.21 2.68 24.37
C PHE A 10 -3.78 1.60 23.46
N TYR A 11 -4.95 1.82 22.85
CA TYR A 11 -5.62 0.77 22.11
C TYR A 11 -4.88 0.40 20.81
N GLN A 12 -4.59 1.40 19.97
CA GLN A 12 -3.92 1.19 18.69
C GLN A 12 -2.47 0.69 18.85
N ARG A 13 -1.78 1.09 19.92
CA ARG A 13 -0.39 0.74 20.14
C ARG A 13 -0.18 -0.63 20.78
N PHE A 14 -1.09 -1.06 21.65
CA PHE A 14 -0.90 -2.28 22.45
C PHE A 14 -1.87 -3.41 22.14
N ILE A 15 -3.01 -3.14 21.49
CA ILE A 15 -4.07 -4.14 21.28
C ILE A 15 -4.21 -4.49 19.80
N GLU A 16 -4.23 -3.49 18.91
CA GLU A 16 -4.59 -3.71 17.51
C GLU A 16 -3.69 -2.92 16.55
N ASP A 17 -2.54 -3.51 16.15
CA ASP A 17 -1.72 -2.97 15.06
C ASP A 17 -2.14 -3.61 13.72
N SER A 18 -3.24 -3.10 13.17
CA SER A 18 -3.76 -3.59 11.88
C SER A 18 -2.75 -3.42 10.72
N ILE A 19 -1.79 -2.50 10.86
CA ILE A 19 -0.78 -2.24 9.83
C ILE A 19 0.33 -3.30 9.88
N LEU A 20 0.80 -3.69 11.07
CA LEU A 20 1.70 -4.86 11.19
C LEU A 20 1.02 -6.13 10.72
N ASN A 21 -0.21 -6.39 11.15
CA ASN A 21 -0.96 -7.56 10.73
C ASN A 21 -1.08 -7.64 9.19
N PHE A 22 -1.20 -6.48 8.53
CA PHE A 22 -1.21 -6.41 7.07
C PHE A 22 0.15 -6.74 6.44
N ILE A 23 1.25 -6.22 6.99
CA ILE A 23 2.62 -6.53 6.52
C ILE A 23 2.95 -8.02 6.73
N ASP A 24 2.60 -8.56 7.90
CA ASP A 24 2.77 -9.98 8.22
C ASP A 24 1.96 -10.86 7.28
N LEU A 25 0.70 -10.49 7.00
CA LEU A 25 -0.14 -11.20 6.04
C LEU A 25 0.50 -11.20 4.64
N CYS A 26 1.06 -10.07 4.19
CA CYS A 26 1.78 -10.00 2.92
C CYS A 26 2.95 -10.99 2.88
N SER A 27 3.73 -11.11 3.96
CA SER A 27 4.87 -12.04 4.04
C SER A 27 4.43 -13.51 4.08
N VAL A 28 3.42 -13.84 4.89
CA VAL A 28 2.89 -15.20 5.02
C VAL A 28 2.20 -15.67 3.73
N SER A 29 1.56 -14.75 2.98
CA SER A 29 0.93 -15.04 1.69
C SER A 29 1.87 -14.93 0.49
N ASN A 30 3.14 -14.56 0.69
CA ASN A 30 4.13 -14.36 -0.39
C ASN A 30 3.69 -13.31 -1.43
N ILE A 31 3.09 -12.21 -0.97
CA ILE A 31 2.57 -11.13 -1.81
C ILE A 31 3.32 -9.84 -1.49
N SER A 32 4.08 -9.33 -2.47
CA SER A 32 4.64 -7.99 -2.41
C SER A 32 3.68 -6.95 -2.98
N VAL A 33 3.63 -5.76 -2.37
CA VAL A 33 2.67 -4.72 -2.73
C VAL A 33 3.38 -3.44 -3.12
N PHE A 34 3.09 -2.95 -4.34
CA PHE A 34 3.48 -1.61 -4.79
C PHE A 34 2.30 -0.64 -4.64
N ILE A 35 2.53 0.49 -3.96
CA ILE A 35 1.55 1.55 -3.72
C ILE A 35 2.07 2.83 -4.34
N LEU A 36 1.68 3.12 -5.58
CA LEU A 36 2.09 4.34 -6.27
C LEU A 36 1.10 5.47 -5.96
N THR A 37 1.57 6.52 -5.29
CA THR A 37 0.80 7.75 -5.06
C THR A 37 0.96 8.74 -6.22
N ASP A 38 2.18 8.82 -6.75
CA ASP A 38 2.57 9.68 -7.86
C ASP A 38 3.22 8.85 -8.97
N ASP A 39 3.64 9.48 -10.07
CA ASP A 39 4.16 8.75 -11.22
C ASP A 39 5.49 8.03 -10.94
N GLN A 40 6.39 8.68 -10.21
CA GLN A 40 7.72 8.17 -9.90
C GLN A 40 7.92 7.96 -8.40
N TYR A 41 6.87 8.06 -7.59
CA TYR A 41 6.97 7.99 -6.15
C TYR A 41 5.83 7.15 -5.55
N GLY A 42 6.16 6.42 -4.49
CA GLY A 42 5.18 5.65 -3.75
C GLY A 42 5.83 4.86 -2.63
N TYR A 43 5.20 3.72 -2.32
CA TYR A 43 5.63 2.81 -1.26
C TYR A 43 5.70 1.39 -1.80
N TYR A 44 6.54 0.58 -1.17
CA TYR A 44 6.70 -0.84 -1.45
C TYR A 44 6.70 -1.63 -0.15
N ILE A 45 5.89 -2.68 -0.11
CA ILE A 45 5.85 -3.66 0.97
C ILE A 45 6.41 -4.95 0.41
N HIS A 46 7.53 -5.38 0.98
CA HIS A 46 8.17 -6.63 0.66
C HIS A 46 7.50 -7.76 1.40
N GLY A 47 6.83 -8.64 0.66
CA GLY A 47 6.12 -9.77 1.21
C GLY A 47 6.66 -11.11 0.74
N LEU A 48 7.94 -11.23 0.38
CA LEU A 48 8.52 -12.53 0.05
C LEU A 48 8.52 -13.42 1.30
N SER A 49 7.92 -14.62 1.21
CA SER A 49 7.95 -15.57 2.33
C SER A 49 9.38 -16.10 2.52
N PRO A 50 9.97 -16.03 3.73
CA PRO A 50 11.31 -16.55 4.01
C PRO A 50 11.40 -18.08 3.85
N HIS A 51 10.26 -18.77 3.82
CA HIS A 51 10.18 -20.22 3.71
C HIS A 51 9.98 -20.71 2.27
N GLY A 52 9.75 -19.81 1.30
CA GLY A 52 9.53 -20.14 -0.12
C GLY A 52 8.20 -20.87 -0.41
N THR A 53 7.49 -21.33 0.61
CA THR A 53 6.15 -21.90 0.52
C THR A 53 5.13 -21.06 1.29
N THR A 54 3.90 -21.05 0.78
CA THR A 54 2.74 -20.34 1.35
C THR A 54 1.50 -21.22 1.23
N ASP A 55 0.43 -20.85 1.94
CA ASP A 55 -0.82 -21.64 2.01
C ASP A 55 -0.60 -23.09 2.48
N VAL A 56 0.25 -23.24 3.49
CA VAL A 56 0.61 -24.53 4.09
C VAL A 56 -0.39 -24.96 5.15
N ASN A 57 -0.44 -26.27 5.45
CA ASN A 57 -1.26 -26.79 6.54
C ASN A 57 -0.82 -26.21 7.89
N MET A 58 -1.71 -26.14 8.88
CA MET A 58 -1.44 -25.60 10.22
C MET A 58 -0.19 -26.19 10.87
N LYS A 59 0.05 -27.50 10.67
CA LYS A 59 1.26 -28.16 11.17
C LYS A 59 2.54 -27.59 10.55
N GLU A 60 2.55 -27.40 9.23
CA GLU A 60 3.70 -26.82 8.51
C GLU A 60 3.88 -25.34 8.84
N MET A 61 2.77 -24.61 9.04
CA MET A 61 2.81 -23.23 9.52
C MET A 61 3.50 -23.12 10.88
N ILE A 62 3.14 -23.98 11.85
CA ILE A 62 3.78 -23.99 13.18
C ILE A 62 5.27 -24.33 13.05
N MET A 63 5.63 -25.32 12.23
CA MET A 63 7.04 -25.67 11.99
C MET A 63 7.84 -24.51 11.38
N ASN A 64 7.24 -23.75 10.47
CA ASN A 64 7.86 -22.58 9.86
C ASN A 64 8.08 -21.47 10.90
N LEU A 65 7.10 -21.20 11.76
CA LEU A 65 7.22 -20.25 12.87
C LEU A 65 8.30 -20.67 13.88
N GLU A 66 8.39 -21.96 14.21
CA GLU A 66 9.46 -22.48 15.07
C GLU A 66 10.85 -22.32 14.43
N ARG A 67 10.98 -22.56 13.13
CA ARG A 67 12.25 -22.34 12.40
C ARG A 67 12.63 -20.87 12.36
N GLU A 68 11.65 -19.98 12.24
CA GLU A 68 11.86 -18.54 12.29
C GLU A 68 12.30 -18.09 13.69
N SER A 69 11.64 -18.55 14.76
CA SER A 69 12.03 -18.27 16.15
C SER A 69 13.44 -18.75 16.47
N ASN A 70 13.88 -19.85 15.86
CA ASN A 70 15.22 -20.40 16.03
C ASN A 70 16.25 -19.80 15.06
N GLN A 71 15.89 -18.76 14.29
CA GLN A 71 16.76 -18.11 13.28
C GLN A 71 17.35 -19.08 12.25
N MET A 72 16.65 -20.18 11.96
CA MET A 72 17.04 -21.20 10.98
C MET A 72 16.50 -20.92 9.57
N SER A 73 15.77 -19.81 9.39
CA SER A 73 15.17 -19.40 8.12
C SER A 73 15.83 -18.12 7.59
N GLY A 74 15.59 -17.80 6.31
CA GLY A 74 15.99 -16.50 5.76
C GLY A 74 15.32 -15.33 6.49
N THR A 75 15.92 -14.14 6.42
CA THR A 75 15.33 -12.92 6.96
C THR A 75 14.17 -12.45 6.08
N ARG A 76 13.18 -11.77 6.68
CA ARG A 76 11.97 -11.32 5.97
C ARG A 76 12.18 -10.09 5.08
N GLY A 77 13.27 -9.35 5.26
CA GLY A 77 13.50 -8.10 4.55
C GLY A 77 14.12 -8.27 3.16
N LEU A 78 14.03 -7.19 2.38
CA LEU A 78 14.48 -7.16 0.98
C LEU A 78 16.01 -7.33 0.82
N GLN A 79 16.78 -6.92 1.83
CA GLN A 79 18.23 -7.05 1.86
C GLN A 79 18.63 -8.28 2.69
N ALA A 80 19.69 -8.98 2.28
CA ALA A 80 20.22 -10.08 3.05
C ALA A 80 20.55 -9.64 4.49
N LYS A 81 20.08 -10.42 5.48
CA LYS A 81 20.26 -10.15 6.91
C LYS A 81 19.55 -8.89 7.44
N SER A 82 18.51 -8.45 6.73
CA SER A 82 17.64 -7.35 7.16
C SER A 82 16.22 -7.87 7.34
N ASP A 83 15.53 -7.39 8.36
CA ASP A 83 14.10 -7.69 8.60
C ASP A 83 13.18 -6.56 8.12
N GLU A 84 13.74 -5.53 7.49
CA GLU A 84 12.96 -4.38 7.01
C GLU A 84 12.14 -4.75 5.77
N GLN A 85 10.83 -4.61 5.88
CA GLN A 85 9.87 -5.00 4.83
C GLN A 85 9.21 -3.80 4.14
N THR A 86 9.24 -2.63 4.75
CA THR A 86 8.55 -1.43 4.25
C THR A 86 9.54 -0.42 3.68
N PHE A 87 9.23 0.09 2.49
CA PHE A 87 10.08 1.01 1.77
C PHE A 87 9.28 2.16 1.16
N ILE A 88 9.83 3.36 1.21
CA ILE A 88 9.45 4.48 0.35
C ILE A 88 10.27 4.35 -0.93
N VAL A 89 9.61 4.42 -2.09
CA VAL A 89 10.25 4.15 -3.37
C VAL A 89 10.19 5.34 -4.29
N GLN A 90 11.30 5.58 -4.98
CA GLN A 90 11.40 6.52 -6.08
C GLN A 90 11.88 5.78 -7.33
N PHE A 91 11.10 5.85 -8.40
CA PHE A 91 11.37 5.15 -9.65
C PHE A 91 11.93 6.07 -10.73
N THR A 92 12.72 5.51 -11.64
CA THR A 92 13.17 6.22 -12.84
C THR A 92 12.01 6.46 -13.82
N GLY A 93 12.14 7.46 -14.68
CA GLY A 93 11.16 7.72 -15.75
C GLY A 93 11.10 6.55 -16.73
N HIS A 94 12.24 5.89 -16.96
CA HIS A 94 12.35 4.70 -17.79
C HIS A 94 11.54 3.51 -17.25
N PHE A 95 11.71 3.15 -15.97
CA PHE A 95 10.91 2.12 -15.31
C PHE A 95 9.41 2.45 -15.40
N ARG A 96 9.05 3.71 -15.12
CA ARG A 96 7.67 4.18 -15.17
C ARG A 96 7.06 4.06 -16.57
N SER A 97 7.82 4.41 -17.61
CA SER A 97 7.38 4.30 -19.00
C SER A 97 7.05 2.84 -19.36
N GLN A 98 7.95 1.90 -19.05
CA GLN A 98 7.72 0.47 -19.30
C GLN A 98 6.49 -0.05 -18.55
N TYR A 99 6.37 0.29 -17.26
CA TYR A 99 5.20 -0.05 -16.46
C TYR A 99 3.89 0.48 -17.07
N ASN A 100 3.89 1.72 -17.56
CA ASN A 100 2.74 2.35 -18.18
C ASN A 100 2.32 1.67 -19.50
N VAL A 101 3.28 1.16 -20.28
CA VAL A 101 2.98 0.36 -21.47
C VAL A 101 2.29 -0.94 -21.10
N LEU A 102 2.80 -1.67 -20.10
CA LEU A 102 2.24 -2.95 -19.65
C LEU A 102 0.82 -2.78 -19.09
N ILE A 103 0.61 -1.80 -18.20
CA ILE A 103 -0.72 -1.54 -17.62
C ILE A 103 -1.72 -1.03 -18.68
N GLY A 104 -1.25 -0.23 -19.64
CA GLY A 104 -2.07 0.26 -20.77
C GLY A 104 -2.55 -0.88 -21.66
N ASN A 105 -1.68 -1.87 -21.94
CA ASN A 105 -2.05 -3.07 -22.69
C ASN A 105 -3.10 -3.90 -21.96
N TYR A 106 -2.93 -4.12 -20.65
CA TYR A 106 -3.93 -4.80 -19.81
C TYR A 106 -5.28 -4.07 -19.84
N GLN A 107 -5.31 -2.75 -19.65
CA GLN A 107 -6.54 -1.96 -19.62
C GLN A 107 -7.30 -1.99 -20.95
N ARG A 108 -6.57 -1.95 -22.08
CA ARG A 108 -7.16 -2.08 -23.42
C ARG A 108 -7.81 -3.45 -23.62
N GLN A 109 -7.16 -4.53 -23.19
CA GLN A 109 -7.71 -5.88 -23.27
C GLN A 109 -8.92 -6.06 -22.35
N ASN A 110 -8.84 -5.55 -21.12
CA ASN A 110 -9.94 -5.64 -20.16
C ASN A 110 -11.19 -4.89 -20.67
N SER A 111 -11.02 -3.71 -21.27
CA SER A 111 -12.13 -2.96 -21.88
C SER A 111 -12.80 -3.72 -23.03
N ARG A 112 -12.02 -4.44 -23.85
CA ARG A 112 -12.56 -5.29 -24.93
C ARG A 112 -13.40 -6.45 -24.38
N ARG A 113 -12.91 -7.11 -23.32
CA ARG A 113 -13.61 -8.22 -22.64
C ARG A 113 -14.94 -7.79 -22.02
N VAL A 114 -15.04 -6.57 -21.49
CA VAL A 114 -16.30 -6.06 -20.93
C VAL A 114 -17.34 -5.79 -22.03
N GLN A 115 -16.89 -5.39 -23.23
CA GLN A 115 -17.77 -5.01 -24.34
C GLN A 115 -18.25 -6.20 -25.19
N LYS A 116 -17.41 -7.22 -25.41
CA LYS A 116 -17.77 -8.47 -26.10
C LYS A 116 -18.02 -9.57 -25.08
N ARG A 117 -19.19 -10.21 -25.11
CA ARG A 117 -19.48 -11.40 -24.30
C ARG A 117 -18.46 -12.51 -24.62
N THR A 118 -17.47 -12.65 -23.73
CA THR A 118 -16.65 -13.83 -23.41
C THR A 118 -16.31 -14.77 -24.57
N ASP A 119 -15.19 -14.50 -25.23
CA ASP A 119 -14.37 -15.55 -25.85
C ASP A 119 -13.33 -16.05 -24.83
N GLU A 120 -13.13 -17.37 -24.74
CA GLU A 120 -12.10 -18.01 -23.90
C GLU A 120 -10.69 -17.47 -24.21
N LYS A 121 -10.46 -17.13 -25.49
CA LYS A 121 -9.23 -16.50 -25.98
C LYS A 121 -8.97 -15.11 -25.38
N ASP A 122 -10.02 -14.33 -25.13
CA ASP A 122 -9.88 -12.99 -24.53
C ASP A 122 -9.52 -13.09 -23.04
N ALA A 123 -9.99 -14.12 -22.35
CA ALA A 123 -9.61 -14.39 -20.97
C ALA A 123 -8.15 -14.83 -20.86
N GLU A 124 -7.68 -15.67 -21.77
CA GLU A 124 -6.28 -16.10 -21.83
C GLU A 124 -5.34 -14.91 -22.12
N LEU A 125 -5.68 -14.05 -23.07
CA LEU A 125 -4.91 -12.85 -23.37
C LEU A 125 -4.78 -11.92 -22.16
N LEU A 126 -5.88 -11.72 -21.43
CA LEU A 126 -5.89 -10.91 -20.21
C LEU A 126 -4.99 -11.52 -19.12
N MET A 127 -5.02 -12.84 -18.96
CA MET A 127 -4.17 -13.55 -17.99
C MET A 127 -2.69 -13.42 -18.36
N ARG A 128 -2.34 -13.51 -19.64
CA ARG A 128 -0.97 -13.28 -20.11
C ARG A 128 -0.50 -11.84 -19.86
N ALA A 129 -1.37 -10.85 -20.06
CA ALA A 129 -1.06 -9.46 -19.74
C ALA A 129 -0.88 -9.22 -18.24
N TYR A 130 -1.65 -9.92 -17.39
CA TYR A 130 -1.44 -9.89 -15.95
C TYR A 130 -0.09 -10.52 -15.57
N GLN A 131 0.23 -11.68 -16.13
CA GLN A 131 1.47 -12.40 -15.86
C GLN A 131 2.70 -11.57 -16.28
N SER A 132 2.66 -10.90 -17.43
CA SER A 132 3.78 -10.05 -17.89
C SER A 132 4.05 -8.86 -16.96
N ILE A 133 3.00 -8.27 -16.36
CA ILE A 133 3.16 -7.23 -15.33
C ILE A 133 3.86 -7.81 -14.11
N ASN A 134 3.43 -8.98 -13.63
CA ASN A 134 4.01 -9.63 -12.45
C ASN A 134 5.48 -10.03 -12.70
N GLU A 135 5.79 -10.63 -13.85
CA GLU A 135 7.15 -11.00 -14.25
C GLU A 135 8.06 -9.77 -14.32
N PHE A 136 7.58 -8.65 -14.90
CA PHE A 136 8.33 -7.40 -14.95
C PHE A 136 8.65 -6.87 -13.54
N LEU A 137 7.66 -6.82 -12.64
CA LEU A 137 7.85 -6.32 -11.27
C LEU A 137 8.75 -7.26 -10.45
N CYS A 138 8.59 -8.57 -10.61
CA CYS A 138 9.48 -9.56 -9.99
C CYS A 138 10.91 -9.39 -10.49
N ALA A 139 11.12 -9.32 -11.81
CA ALA A 139 12.43 -9.13 -12.43
C ALA A 139 13.11 -7.82 -11.98
N PHE A 140 12.33 -6.76 -11.77
CA PHE A 140 12.82 -5.51 -11.20
C PHE A 140 13.31 -5.69 -9.75
N ILE A 141 12.50 -6.29 -8.88
CA ILE A 141 12.87 -6.52 -7.46
C ILE A 141 14.05 -7.47 -7.33
N THR A 142 14.11 -8.54 -8.12
CA THR A 142 15.23 -9.50 -8.14
C THR A 142 16.49 -8.97 -8.83
N ARG A 143 16.49 -7.70 -9.27
CA ARG A 143 17.60 -7.03 -9.96
C ARG A 143 18.03 -7.76 -11.24
N SER A 144 17.08 -8.42 -11.89
CA SER A 144 17.31 -9.15 -13.15
C SER A 144 17.27 -8.23 -14.38
N LEU A 145 16.81 -6.99 -14.22
CA LEU A 145 16.80 -5.96 -15.26
C LEU A 145 18.12 -5.16 -15.23
N PRO A 146 19.00 -5.28 -16.25
CA PRO A 146 20.32 -4.61 -16.24
C PRO A 146 20.22 -3.08 -16.24
N ASN A 147 19.21 -2.54 -16.92
CA ASN A 147 19.04 -1.11 -17.16
C ASN A 147 18.25 -0.38 -16.06
N ASP A 148 17.54 -1.12 -15.20
CA ASP A 148 16.68 -0.56 -14.16
C ASP A 148 17.13 -1.05 -12.78
N GLN A 149 18.33 -0.65 -12.38
CA GLN A 149 18.86 -0.98 -11.07
C GLN A 149 18.31 -0.03 -10.00
N TYR A 150 18.29 -0.51 -8.76
CA TYR A 150 17.88 0.28 -7.60
C TYR A 150 18.83 0.13 -6.42
N THR A 151 18.93 1.21 -5.65
CA THR A 151 19.73 1.24 -4.41
C THR A 151 18.82 1.31 -3.18
N ILE A 152 19.19 0.57 -2.13
CA ILE A 152 18.51 0.60 -0.84
C ILE A 152 19.30 1.53 0.08
N GLN A 153 18.63 2.55 0.65
CA GLN A 153 19.25 3.58 1.47
C GLN A 153 18.40 3.86 2.71
N ARG A 154 19.00 4.39 3.78
CA ARG A 154 18.26 4.93 4.94
C ARG A 154 18.09 6.44 4.78
N ARG A 155 16.91 6.96 5.15
CA ARG A 155 16.65 8.41 5.14
C ARG A 155 17.50 9.09 6.20
N ARG A 156 18.05 10.26 5.87
CA ARG A 156 18.79 11.10 6.83
C ARG A 156 17.81 11.67 7.86
N PHE A 157 18.25 11.82 9.10
CA PHE A 157 17.42 12.31 10.22
C PHE A 157 16.69 13.64 9.90
N LEU A 158 17.40 14.62 9.33
CA LEU A 158 16.81 15.90 8.91
C LEU A 158 15.75 15.72 7.81
N GLY A 159 15.96 14.78 6.90
CA GLY A 159 14.99 14.43 5.85
C GLY A 159 13.73 13.77 6.41
N LYS A 160 13.86 12.95 7.47
CA LYS A 160 12.74 12.41 8.24
C LYS A 160 11.97 13.52 8.96
N LEU A 161 12.68 14.36 9.73
CA LEU A 161 12.07 15.41 10.56
C LEU A 161 11.30 16.46 9.75
N LEU A 162 11.84 16.88 8.61
CA LEU A 162 11.24 17.92 7.77
C LEU A 162 10.30 17.36 6.68
N ASN A 163 10.18 16.03 6.56
CA ASN A 163 9.62 15.38 5.37
C ASN A 163 10.19 15.96 4.06
N TYR A 164 11.46 16.39 4.07
CA TYR A 164 12.05 17.13 2.95
C TYR A 164 12.21 16.28 1.69
N ASP A 165 12.43 14.96 1.84
CA ASP A 165 12.51 14.00 0.72
C ASP A 165 11.19 13.93 -0.10
N PHE A 166 10.06 14.31 0.50
CA PHE A 166 8.74 14.38 -0.15
C PHE A 166 8.59 15.58 -1.09
N GLN A 167 9.19 16.74 -0.76
CA GLN A 167 9.12 17.93 -1.60
C GLN A 167 10.21 17.97 -2.66
N THR A 168 11.37 17.36 -2.37
CA THR A 168 12.44 17.31 -3.37
C THR A 168 12.08 16.41 -4.53
N SER A 169 11.24 15.38 -4.42
CA SER A 169 10.78 14.63 -5.61
C SER A 169 9.87 15.46 -6.53
N ALA A 170 9.02 16.34 -5.98
CA ALA A 170 8.21 17.29 -6.77
C ALA A 170 9.05 18.42 -7.38
N LEU A 171 10.11 18.89 -6.69
CA LEU A 171 11.06 19.89 -7.19
C LEU A 171 12.11 19.31 -8.16
N ILE A 172 12.60 18.09 -7.92
CA ILE A 172 13.56 17.35 -8.76
C ILE A 172 12.87 16.78 -9.99
N GLY A 173 11.54 16.60 -9.97
CA GLY A 173 10.75 16.43 -11.18
C GLY A 173 10.95 17.55 -12.21
N MET A 174 11.57 18.68 -11.83
CA MET A 174 12.01 19.74 -12.73
C MET A 174 13.54 19.76 -13.02
N ALA A 175 14.37 19.01 -12.31
CA ALA A 175 15.83 19.24 -12.30
C ALA A 175 16.71 18.05 -12.72
N GLU A 176 16.31 16.79 -12.57
CA GLU A 176 17.14 15.66 -13.05
C GLU A 176 16.32 14.37 -13.11
N GLU A 177 16.29 13.70 -14.27
CA GLU A 177 15.84 12.31 -14.33
C GLU A 177 16.76 11.48 -13.42
N ALA A 178 16.22 10.96 -12.32
CA ALA A 178 16.98 10.06 -11.47
C ALA A 178 17.48 8.88 -12.33
N LEU A 179 18.81 8.79 -12.48
CA LEU A 179 19.48 7.73 -13.26
C LEU A 179 19.20 6.33 -12.69
N GLU A 180 18.91 6.24 -11.38
CA GLU A 180 18.65 4.99 -10.69
C GLU A 180 17.42 5.10 -9.77
N SER A 181 16.70 3.98 -9.61
CA SER A 181 15.60 3.91 -8.66
C SER A 181 16.13 3.81 -7.22
N ARG A 182 15.42 4.38 -6.25
CA ARG A 182 15.84 4.41 -4.84
C ARG A 182 14.77 3.85 -3.93
N PHE A 183 15.19 2.99 -3.02
CA PHE A 183 14.36 2.37 -1.99
C PHE A 183 14.85 2.87 -0.63
N PHE A 184 14.00 3.61 0.05
CA PHE A 184 14.28 4.15 1.37
C PHE A 184 13.58 3.30 2.42
N ILE A 185 14.32 2.80 3.41
CA ILE A 185 13.71 2.03 4.51
C ILE A 185 12.72 2.90 5.28
N ASP A 186 11.51 2.37 5.49
CA ASP A 186 10.37 3.06 6.10
C ASP A 186 9.96 2.43 7.44
N ASP A 187 10.68 2.81 8.51
CA ASP A 187 10.42 2.32 9.87
C ASP A 187 9.08 2.82 10.45
N GLU A 188 8.56 3.94 9.94
CA GLU A 188 7.40 4.66 10.48
C GLU A 188 6.08 4.27 9.79
N LYS A 189 6.12 3.35 8.82
CA LYS A 189 4.96 2.90 8.03
C LYS A 189 4.25 4.09 7.35
N ASN A 190 5.01 4.98 6.72
CA ASN A 190 4.49 6.16 6.02
C ASN A 190 3.52 5.80 4.88
N PHE A 191 3.56 4.57 4.37
CA PHE A 191 2.58 4.08 3.40
C PHE A 191 1.13 4.13 3.90
N THR A 192 0.92 4.18 5.23
CA THR A 192 -0.41 4.38 5.83
C THR A 192 -1.08 5.67 5.37
N ALA A 193 -0.30 6.69 4.98
CA ALA A 193 -0.82 7.93 4.38
C ALA A 193 -1.55 7.71 3.04
N ALA A 194 -1.29 6.60 2.34
CA ALA A 194 -2.06 6.21 1.15
C ALA A 194 -3.35 5.44 1.51
N LEU A 195 -3.46 4.96 2.75
CA LEU A 195 -4.59 4.22 3.28
C LEU A 195 -5.53 5.14 4.05
N PHE A 196 -6.77 4.70 4.27
CA PHE A 196 -7.72 5.48 5.07
C PHE A 196 -7.32 5.54 6.56
N THR A 197 -6.68 4.47 7.06
CA THR A 197 -6.16 4.36 8.43
C THR A 197 -5.10 5.42 8.76
N GLY A 198 -4.33 5.91 7.80
CA GLY A 198 -3.35 6.99 8.06
C GLY A 198 -3.97 8.37 8.28
N HIS A 199 -5.28 8.54 8.07
CA HIS A 199 -5.96 9.83 8.14
C HIS A 199 -6.86 9.99 9.39
N GLU A 200 -6.67 9.15 10.42
CA GLU A 200 -7.47 9.19 11.66
C GLU A 200 -7.48 10.56 12.33
N ASN A 201 -6.33 11.24 12.40
CA ASN A 201 -6.23 12.60 12.94
C ASN A 201 -7.08 13.61 12.13
N SER A 202 -6.97 13.56 10.80
CA SER A 202 -7.72 14.46 9.92
C SER A 202 -9.23 14.21 10.02
N LEU A 203 -9.63 12.94 10.12
CA LEU A 203 -11.03 12.54 10.33
C LEU A 203 -11.56 12.99 11.68
N PHE A 204 -10.74 12.93 12.73
CA PHE A 204 -11.10 13.42 14.05
C PHE A 204 -11.33 14.94 14.04
N VAL A 205 -10.39 15.71 13.45
CA VAL A 205 -10.52 17.17 13.32
C VAL A 205 -11.75 17.53 12.48
N TRP A 206 -11.98 16.82 11.37
CA TRP A 206 -13.16 17.03 10.53
C TRP A 206 -14.47 16.76 11.27
N ASN A 207 -14.56 15.66 12.04
CA ASN A 207 -15.74 15.36 12.85
C ASN A 207 -15.95 16.41 13.95
N MET A 208 -14.88 16.83 14.63
CA MET A 208 -14.95 17.87 15.65
C MET A 208 -15.42 19.21 15.07
N ALA A 209 -14.85 19.64 13.94
CA ALA A 209 -15.23 20.88 13.27
C ALA A 209 -16.68 20.84 12.79
N THR A 210 -17.11 19.71 12.23
CA THR A 210 -18.50 19.50 11.78
C THR A 210 -19.48 19.55 12.95
N PHE A 211 -19.13 18.93 14.08
CA PHE A 211 -19.92 19.00 15.31
C PHE A 211 -20.08 20.43 15.81
N LEU A 212 -18.96 21.15 15.98
CA LEU A 212 -18.99 22.55 16.46
C LEU A 212 -19.77 23.46 15.51
N PHE A 213 -19.61 23.26 14.20
CA PHE A 213 -20.35 24.01 13.19
C PHE A 213 -21.86 23.80 13.33
N ILE A 214 -22.33 22.55 13.48
CA ILE A 214 -23.76 22.26 13.60
C ILE A 214 -24.31 22.74 14.95
N ASP A 215 -23.56 22.55 16.04
CA ASP A 215 -23.97 22.99 17.38
C ASP A 215 -24.18 24.51 17.43
N TYR A 216 -23.32 25.28 16.74
CA TYR A 216 -23.46 26.73 16.61
C TYR A 216 -24.80 27.16 15.97
N PHE A 217 -25.32 26.43 14.99
CA PHE A 217 -26.60 26.76 14.34
C PHE A 217 -27.82 26.12 15.03
N ALA A 218 -27.66 24.92 15.58
CA ALA A 218 -28.77 24.12 16.10
C ALA A 218 -29.13 24.46 17.55
N PHE A 219 -28.23 25.07 18.31
CA PHE A 219 -28.36 25.33 19.76
C PHE A 219 -28.76 24.07 20.57
N ASN A 220 -28.47 22.89 20.02
CA ASN A 220 -28.82 21.59 20.58
C ASN A 220 -27.71 20.58 20.26
N TYR A 221 -26.91 20.29 21.28
CA TYR A 221 -25.75 19.40 21.19
C TYR A 221 -26.12 17.95 20.82
N VAL A 222 -27.33 17.48 21.18
CA VAL A 222 -27.80 16.13 20.83
C VAL A 222 -28.08 16.04 19.34
N LEU A 223 -28.78 17.04 18.79
CA LEU A 223 -29.05 17.11 17.36
C LEU A 223 -27.75 17.24 16.56
N ALA A 224 -26.82 18.07 17.03
CA ALA A 224 -25.50 18.22 16.42
C ALA A 224 -24.74 16.88 16.38
N ALA A 225 -24.72 16.13 17.49
CA ALA A 225 -24.07 14.83 17.55
C ALA A 225 -24.66 13.81 16.56
N ILE A 226 -25.99 13.75 16.44
CA ILE A 226 -26.68 12.84 15.51
C ILE A 226 -26.33 13.19 14.06
N ILE A 227 -26.37 14.48 13.70
CA ILE A 227 -26.08 14.91 12.34
C ILE A 227 -24.60 14.66 11.99
N THR A 228 -23.66 14.99 12.88
CA THR A 228 -22.23 14.70 12.67
C THR A 228 -21.99 13.20 12.49
N TYR A 229 -22.63 12.34 13.29
CA TYR A 229 -22.52 10.90 13.14
C TYR A 229 -23.04 10.42 11.78
N LEU A 230 -24.18 10.95 11.33
CA LEU A 230 -24.77 10.60 10.04
C LEU A 230 -23.86 11.03 8.87
N LEU A 231 -23.30 12.24 8.93
CA LEU A 231 -22.33 12.72 7.93
C LEU A 231 -21.07 11.86 7.89
N ASN A 232 -20.53 11.47 9.05
CA ASN A 232 -19.39 10.57 9.12
C ASN A 232 -19.71 9.20 8.50
N LEU A 233 -20.89 8.65 8.79
CA LEU A 233 -21.33 7.37 8.23
C LEU A 233 -21.44 7.43 6.69
N ILE A 234 -21.96 8.53 6.15
CA ILE A 234 -22.00 8.76 4.70
C ILE A 234 -20.57 8.85 4.14
N ALA A 235 -19.69 9.62 4.75
CA ALA A 235 -18.30 9.78 4.30
C ALA A 235 -17.56 8.43 4.26
N VAL A 236 -17.72 7.60 5.30
CA VAL A 236 -17.14 6.24 5.36
C VAL A 236 -17.71 5.36 4.24
N LYS A 237 -19.04 5.35 4.03
CA LYS A 237 -19.66 4.55 2.96
C LYS A 237 -19.19 4.96 1.57
N ILE A 238 -19.08 6.27 1.33
CA ILE A 238 -18.53 6.82 0.08
C ILE A 238 -17.09 6.32 -0.10
N ARG A 239 -16.24 6.50 0.91
CA ARG A 239 -14.82 6.09 0.85
C ARG A 239 -14.65 4.60 0.62
N LEU A 240 -15.47 3.76 1.24
CA LEU A 240 -15.45 2.30 1.04
C LEU A 240 -15.84 1.93 -0.39
N SER A 241 -16.90 2.54 -0.92
CA SER A 241 -17.35 2.30 -2.30
C SER A 241 -16.29 2.70 -3.34
N PHE A 242 -15.71 3.90 -3.20
CA PHE A 242 -14.62 4.36 -4.07
C PHE A 242 -13.34 3.54 -3.87
N GLY A 243 -13.03 3.17 -2.62
CA GLY A 243 -11.89 2.35 -2.25
C GLY A 243 -11.93 0.98 -2.92
N ARG A 244 -13.04 0.23 -2.77
CA ARG A 244 -13.24 -1.08 -3.40
C ARG A 244 -13.15 -1.02 -4.92
N ARG A 245 -13.72 0.02 -5.54
CA ARG A 245 -13.63 0.24 -6.99
C ARG A 245 -12.20 0.49 -7.44
N ASN A 246 -11.46 1.33 -6.72
CA ASN A 246 -10.08 1.66 -7.06
C ASN A 246 -9.14 0.46 -6.83
N LEU A 247 -9.30 -0.24 -5.70
CA LEU A 247 -8.51 -1.42 -5.37
C LEU A 247 -8.69 -2.49 -6.43
N SER A 248 -9.94 -2.89 -6.74
CA SER A 248 -10.22 -3.89 -7.79
C SER A 248 -9.62 -3.50 -9.14
N ARG A 249 -9.70 -2.22 -9.52
CA ARG A 249 -9.14 -1.74 -10.79
C ARG A 249 -7.60 -1.75 -10.80
N LYS A 250 -6.95 -1.46 -9.68
CA LYS A 250 -5.48 -1.33 -9.59
C LYS A 250 -4.79 -2.65 -9.26
N THR A 251 -5.38 -3.51 -8.43
CA THR A 251 -4.84 -4.84 -8.12
C THR A 251 -5.23 -5.89 -9.15
N LEU A 252 -6.07 -5.52 -10.13
CA LEU A 252 -6.56 -6.42 -11.18
C LEU A 252 -7.38 -7.60 -10.64
N ILE A 253 -7.76 -7.54 -9.35
CA ILE A 253 -8.59 -8.53 -8.66
C ILE A 253 -10.07 -8.16 -8.84
N PRO A 254 -10.95 -9.10 -9.22
CA PRO A 254 -12.39 -8.83 -9.34
C PRO A 254 -13.00 -8.40 -8.00
N LYS A 255 -13.96 -7.47 -8.05
CA LYS A 255 -14.64 -6.95 -6.85
C LYS A 255 -15.27 -8.02 -5.96
N ASN A 256 -15.67 -9.16 -6.54
CA ASN A 256 -16.30 -10.26 -5.83
C ASN A 256 -15.36 -10.94 -4.82
N PHE A 257 -14.04 -10.77 -5.01
CA PHE A 257 -13.01 -11.28 -4.09
C PHE A 257 -12.58 -10.24 -3.05
N LEU A 258 -13.10 -9.01 -3.12
CA LEU A 258 -12.84 -7.98 -2.11
C LEU A 258 -13.94 -8.05 -1.04
N ILE A 259 -13.64 -8.80 0.03
CA ILE A 259 -14.53 -9.01 1.18
C ILE A 259 -14.78 -7.69 1.93
#